data_AF-A0A417UBR4-F1
#
_entry.id   AF-A0A417UBR4-F1
#
_cell.length_a   1.000
_cell.length_b   1.000
_cell.length_c   1.000
_cell.angle_alpha   90.00
_cell.angle_beta   90.00
_cell.angle_gamma   90.00
#
_symmetry.space_group_name_H-M   'P 1'
#
loop_
_entity.id
_entity.type
_entity.pdbx_description
1 polymer ?
#
loop_
_entity_poly.entity_id
_entity_poly.type
_entity_poly.pdbx_seq_one_letter_code
_entity_poly.pdbx_strand_id
1 'polypeptide(L)'
;MKLSRYEQETIVSYNAGEQTATIYTRDKAVMRKLDTLVANFPDTYKLVKQDEVSKTYSFPKSFVSYRKPRAVSMEQREQARKKIGLINSKKSYMYVQKMTIK
;
A
#
# COMPACT_ATOMS: atom_id res chain seq x y z
N MET A 1 24.08 -8.70 -4.33
CA MET A 1 24.47 -7.30 -4.65
C MET A 1 23.52 -6.31 -3.99
N LYS A 2 24.01 -5.18 -3.47
CA LYS A 2 23.16 -4.12 -2.88
C LYS A 2 22.97 -3.03 -3.93
N LEU A 3 21.77 -2.98 -4.51
CA LEU A 3 21.38 -1.93 -5.46
C LEU A 3 21.37 -0.57 -4.76
N SER A 4 21.89 0.46 -5.43
CA SER A 4 21.73 1.85 -5.03
C SER A 4 20.25 2.25 -5.02
N ARG A 5 19.92 3.38 -4.39
CA ARG A 5 18.52 3.88 -4.37
C ARG A 5 18.03 4.24 -5.77
N TYR A 6 18.94 4.64 -6.66
CA TYR A 6 18.62 4.99 -8.03
C TYR A 6 18.31 3.73 -8.87
N GLU A 7 19.07 2.65 -8.68
CA GLU A 7 18.85 1.38 -9.39
C GLU A 7 17.60 0.62 -8.92
N GLN A 8 17.02 0.98 -7.78
CA GLN A 8 15.75 0.45 -7.26
C GLN A 8 14.55 1.13 -7.94
N GLU A 9 14.57 1.19 -9.26
CA GLU A 9 13.51 1.81 -10.05
C GLU A 9 12.20 1.00 -9.98
N THR A 10 11.08 1.71 -10.12
CA THR A 10 9.76 1.12 -10.30
C THR A 10 9.05 1.84 -11.42
N ILE A 11 8.63 1.10 -12.44
CA ILE A 11 7.99 1.62 -13.65
C ILE A 11 6.60 1.02 -13.74
N VAL A 12 5.59 1.90 -13.83
CA VAL A 12 4.20 1.50 -14.06
C VAL A 12 3.84 1.83 -15.50
N SER A 13 3.55 0.81 -16.31
CA SER A 13 3.25 0.96 -17.73
C SER A 13 1.86 0.43 -18.05
N TYR A 14 1.07 1.21 -18.79
CA TYR A 14 -0.23 0.83 -19.30
C TYR A 14 -0.61 1.70 -20.50
N ASN A 15 -1.48 1.19 -21.37
CA ASN A 15 -1.93 1.90 -22.56
C ASN A 15 -3.46 2.09 -22.57
N ALA A 16 -4.00 2.71 -23.63
CA ALA A 16 -5.45 2.96 -23.75
C ALA A 16 -6.24 1.75 -24.26
N GLY A 17 -5.62 0.83 -25.00
CA GLY A 17 -6.27 -0.35 -25.56
C GLY A 17 -6.39 -1.52 -24.59
N GLU A 18 -5.48 -1.61 -23.62
CA GLU A 18 -5.46 -2.68 -22.62
C GLU A 18 -6.14 -2.29 -21.31
N GLN A 19 -6.81 -3.27 -20.69
CA GLN A 19 -7.45 -3.12 -19.37
C GLN A 19 -6.49 -3.40 -18.21
N THR A 20 -5.29 -3.88 -18.50
CA THR A 20 -4.27 -4.23 -17.52
C THR A 20 -3.14 -3.20 -17.48
N ALA A 21 -2.54 -3.05 -16.31
CA ALA A 21 -1.30 -2.34 -16.12
C ALA A 21 -0.20 -3.34 -15.76
N THR A 22 1.03 -3.01 -16.14
CA THR A 22 2.23 -3.75 -15.75
C THR A 22 3.07 -2.91 -14.81
N ILE A 23 3.57 -3.52 -13.74
CA ILE A 23 4.55 -2.92 -12.85
C ILE A 23 5.82 -3.72 -12.91
N TYR A 24 6.88 -3.07 -13.34
CA TYR A 24 8.24 -3.55 -13.18
C TYR A 24 8.86 -2.88 -11.96
N THR A 25 9.52 -3.64 -11.11
CA THR A 25 10.19 -3.09 -9.93
C THR A 25 11.48 -3.81 -9.60
N ARG A 26 12.48 -3.05 -9.15
CA ARG A 26 13.70 -3.51 -8.48
C ARG A 26 13.73 -3.14 -6.99
N ASP A 27 12.68 -2.51 -6.48
CA ASP A 27 12.55 -2.16 -5.06
C ASP A 27 12.01 -3.35 -4.26
N LYS A 28 12.83 -3.84 -3.32
CA LYS A 28 12.49 -4.98 -2.45
C LYS A 28 11.23 -4.72 -1.59
N ALA A 29 10.96 -3.48 -1.20
CA ALA A 29 9.77 -3.15 -0.42
C ALA A 29 8.50 -3.23 -1.27
N VAL A 30 8.57 -2.78 -2.53
CA VAL A 30 7.46 -2.87 -3.48
C VAL A 30 7.21 -4.33 -3.88
N MET A 31 8.27 -5.10 -4.15
CA MET A 31 8.17 -6.54 -4.43
C MET A 31 7.42 -7.30 -3.34
N ARG A 32 7.80 -7.11 -2.06
CA ARG A 32 7.13 -7.81 -0.94
C ARG A 32 5.64 -7.49 -0.86
N LYS A 33 5.26 -6.24 -1.13
CA LYS A 33 3.84 -5.83 -1.16
C LYS A 33 3.10 -6.52 -2.30
N LEU A 34 3.68 -6.50 -3.51
CA LEU A 34 3.06 -7.13 -4.67
C LEU A 34 3.01 -8.65 -4.55
N ASP A 35 4.05 -9.29 -4.01
CA ASP A 35 4.06 -10.73 -3.71
C ASP A 35 2.94 -11.10 -2.73
N THR A 36 2.72 -10.27 -1.70
CA THR A 36 1.59 -10.46 -0.75
C THR A 36 0.24 -10.30 -1.45
N LEU A 37 0.12 -9.36 -2.39
CA LEU A 37 -1.11 -9.16 -3.17
C LEU A 37 -1.36 -10.32 -4.15
N VAL A 38 -0.32 -10.86 -4.77
CA VAL A 38 -0.42 -12.06 -5.61
C VAL A 38 -0.84 -13.27 -4.77
N ALA A 39 -0.29 -13.44 -3.57
CA ALA A 39 -0.66 -14.55 -2.69
C ALA A 39 -2.12 -14.46 -2.19
N ASN A 40 -2.58 -13.25 -1.86
CA ASN A 40 -3.94 -13.05 -1.33
C ASN A 40 -5.01 -12.95 -2.42
N PHE A 41 -4.65 -12.45 -3.61
CA PHE A 41 -5.57 -12.17 -4.72
C PHE A 41 -5.01 -12.65 -6.07
N PRO A 42 -4.74 -13.96 -6.23
CA PRO A 42 -4.07 -14.51 -7.42
C PRO A 42 -4.85 -14.30 -8.72
N ASP A 43 -6.18 -14.19 -8.64
CA ASP A 43 -7.03 -13.92 -9.81
C ASP A 43 -6.82 -12.50 -10.37
N THR A 44 -6.42 -11.56 -9.52
CA THR A 44 -6.31 -10.14 -9.85
C THR A 44 -4.87 -9.70 -10.07
N TYR A 45 -3.93 -10.17 -9.25
CA TYR A 45 -2.50 -9.85 -9.37
C TYR A 45 -1.74 -11.07 -9.87
N LYS A 46 -1.01 -10.89 -10.97
CA LYS A 46 -0.24 -11.97 -11.61
C LYS A 46 1.23 -11.60 -11.68
N LEU A 47 2.11 -12.52 -11.26
CA LEU A 47 3.53 -12.41 -11.53
C LEU A 47 3.79 -12.82 -12.98
N VAL A 48 4.27 -11.89 -13.80
CA VAL A 48 4.50 -12.10 -15.24
C VAL A 48 5.95 -12.54 -15.50
N LYS A 49 6.90 -11.90 -14.82
CA LYS A 49 8.33 -12.19 -14.98
C LYS A 49 9.05 -12.03 -13.65
N GLN A 50 10.03 -12.88 -13.41
CA GLN A 50 10.95 -12.78 -12.29
C GLN A 50 12.38 -13.00 -12.81
N ASP A 51 13.23 -12.02 -12.56
CA ASP A 51 14.67 -12.09 -12.77
C ASP A 51 15.38 -12.16 -11.39
N GLU A 52 16.71 -12.26 -11.37
CA GLU A 52 17.48 -12.33 -10.12
C GLU A 52 17.30 -11.11 -9.21
N VAL A 53 17.10 -9.93 -9.82
CA VAL A 53 17.05 -8.64 -9.14
C VAL A 53 15.74 -7.87 -9.38
N SER A 54 14.85 -8.38 -10.22
CA SER A 54 13.66 -7.64 -10.66
C SER A 54 12.43 -8.54 -10.78
N LYS A 55 11.25 -7.95 -10.63
CA LYS A 55 9.97 -8.63 -10.83
C LYS A 55 9.02 -7.75 -11.62
N THR A 56 8.24 -8.38 -12.47
CA THR A 56 7.18 -7.76 -13.27
C THR A 56 5.84 -8.38 -12.93
N TYR A 57 4.87 -7.54 -12.60
CA TYR A 57 3.51 -7.93 -12.21
C TYR A 57 2.50 -7.33 -13.17
N SER A 58 1.34 -7.98 -13.32
CA SER A 58 0.18 -7.49 -14.06
C SER A 58 -1.06 -7.49 -13.18
N PHE A 59 -1.90 -6.46 -13.32
CA PHE A 59 -3.16 -6.31 -12.61
C PHE A 59 -4.09 -5.32 -13.35
N PRO A 60 -5.38 -5.21 -13.00
CA PRO A 60 -6.28 -4.27 -13.64
C PRO A 60 -5.81 -2.82 -13.52
N LYS A 61 -5.77 -2.12 -14.65
CA LYS A 61 -5.39 -0.70 -14.75
C LYS A 61 -6.26 0.22 -13.87
N SER A 62 -7.49 -0.20 -13.57
CA SER A 62 -8.40 0.52 -12.65
C SER A 62 -7.84 0.72 -11.24
N PHE A 63 -6.84 -0.05 -10.83
CA PHE A 63 -6.19 0.11 -9.53
C PHE A 63 -5.07 1.16 -9.53
N VAL A 64 -4.64 1.62 -10.70
CA VAL A 64 -3.70 2.74 -10.80
C VAL A 64 -4.50 4.04 -10.65
N SER A 65 -4.11 4.88 -9.71
CA SER A 65 -4.84 6.13 -9.46
C SER A 65 -3.92 7.34 -9.35
N TYR A 66 -4.28 8.40 -10.05
CA TYR A 66 -3.70 9.72 -9.89
C TYR A 66 -4.41 10.43 -8.74
N ARG A 67 -3.73 10.60 -7.61
CA ARG A 67 -4.29 11.27 -6.43
C ARG A 67 -3.76 12.69 -6.34
N LYS A 68 -4.66 13.66 -6.15
CA LYS A 68 -4.24 15.02 -5.77
C LYS A 68 -3.44 14.96 -4.47
N PRO A 69 -2.39 15.78 -4.30
CA PRO A 69 -1.73 15.94 -3.02
C PRO A 69 -2.76 16.22 -1.93
N ARG A 70 -2.59 15.57 -0.79
CA ARG A 70 -3.53 15.75 0.32
C ARG A 70 -3.27 17.11 0.98
N ALA A 71 -4.03 18.13 0.58
CA ALA A 71 -4.09 19.39 1.32
C ALA A 71 -5.02 19.22 2.52
N VAL A 72 -4.46 18.82 3.66
CA VAL A 72 -5.17 18.82 4.95
C VAL A 72 -4.78 20.09 5.67
N SER A 73 -5.74 20.93 6.02
CA SER A 73 -5.44 22.11 6.84
C SER A 73 -4.88 21.69 8.20
N MET A 74 -4.08 22.54 8.84
CA MET A 74 -3.56 22.23 10.19
C MET A 74 -4.70 21.94 11.18
N GLU A 75 -5.81 22.67 11.07
CA GLU A 75 -7.03 22.47 11.88
C GLU A 75 -7.64 21.09 11.66
N GLN A 76 -7.81 20.66 10.42
CA GLN A 76 -8.33 19.32 10.10
C GLN A 76 -7.41 18.22 10.65
N ARG A 77 -6.09 18.44 10.59
CA ARG A 77 -5.09 17.52 11.13
C ARG A 77 -5.14 17.46 12.66
N GLU A 78 -5.39 18.58 13.32
CA GLU A 78 -5.53 18.62 14.78
C GLU A 78 -6.85 18.01 15.25
N GLN A 79 -7.96 18.28 14.57
CA GLN A 79 -9.25 17.64 14.85
C GLN A 79 -9.17 16.12 14.68
N ALA A 80 -8.51 15.63 13.62
CA ALA A 80 -8.29 14.20 13.43
C ALA A 80 -7.44 13.59 14.57
N ARG A 81 -6.40 14.30 15.02
CA ARG A 81 -5.58 13.88 16.18
C ARG A 81 -6.40 13.81 17.47
N LYS A 82 -7.19 14.84 17.78
CA LYS A 82 -8.07 14.88 18.96
C LYS A 82 -9.07 13.71 18.92
N LYS A 83 -9.69 13.48 17.76
CA LYS A 83 -10.66 12.38 17.56
C LYS A 83 -10.05 11.01 17.79
N ILE A 84 -8.84 10.76 17.28
CA ILE A 84 -8.10 9.51 17.51
C ILE A 84 -7.73 9.34 18.99
N GLY A 85 -7.26 10.42 19.66
CA GLY A 85 -6.99 10.40 21.10
C GLY A 85 -8.20 10.02 21.94
N LEU A 86 -9.37 10.59 21.63
CA LEU A 86 -10.65 10.26 22.27
C LEU A 86 -11.05 8.80 22.06
N ILE A 87 -10.90 8.27 20.84
CA ILE A 87 -11.20 6.85 20.55
C ILE A 87 -10.29 5.93 21.36
N ASN A 88 -8.99 6.25 21.43
CA ASN A 88 -8.02 5.46 22.19
C ASN A 88 -8.29 5.52 23.70
N SER A 89 -8.63 6.69 24.23
CA SER A 89 -9.00 6.86 25.63
C SER A 89 -10.26 6.06 25.99
N LYS A 90 -11.32 6.14 25.16
CA LYS A 90 -12.54 5.33 25.35
C LYS A 90 -12.27 3.84 25.32
N LYS A 91 -11.44 3.37 24.37
CA LYS A 91 -11.04 1.95 24.30
C LYS A 91 -10.32 1.50 25.57
N SER A 92 -9.39 2.31 26.08
CA SER A 92 -8.68 2.03 27.32
C SER A 92 -9.63 1.92 28.51
N TYR A 93 -10.54 2.90 28.67
CA TYR A 93 -11.50 2.93 29.78
C TYR A 93 -12.45 1.71 29.77
N MET A 94 -12.95 1.33 28.58
CA MET A 94 -13.78 0.12 28.42
C MET A 94 -13.02 -1.17 28.74
N TYR A 95 -11.72 -1.24 28.45
CA TYR A 95 -10.88 -2.40 28.76
C TYR A 95 -10.68 -2.54 30.27
N VAL A 96 -10.40 -1.44 30.96
CA VAL A 96 -10.27 -1.39 32.42
C VAL A 96 -11.58 -1.83 33.10
N GLN A 97 -12.72 -1.24 32.72
CA GLN A 97 -14.02 -1.63 33.29
C GLN A 97 -14.35 -3.12 33.10
N LYS A 98 -14.01 -3.71 31.95
CA LYS A 98 -14.19 -5.16 31.73
C LYS A 98 -13.31 -6.04 32.62
N MET A 99 -12.14 -5.57 33.02
CA MET A 99 -11.25 -6.28 33.95
C MET A 99 -11.70 -6.14 35.41
N THR A 100 -12.34 -5.02 35.78
CA THR A 100 -12.78 -4.77 37.17
C THR A 100 -14.11 -5.45 37.53
N ILE A 101 -14.87 -5.96 36.55
CA ILE A 101 -16.16 -6.65 36.75
C ILE A 101 -15.98 -8.19 36.79
N LYS A 102 -14.74 -8.69 36.87
CA LYS A 102 -14.42 -10.10 37.19
C LYS A 102 -14.01 -10.22 38.64
#